data_AF-A0A172QXZ2-F1
#
_entry.id   AF-A0A172QXZ2-F1
#
_cell.length_a   1.000
_cell.length_b   1.000
_cell.length_c   1.000
_cell.angle_alpha   90.00
_cell.angle_beta   90.00
_cell.angle_gamma   90.00
#
_symmetry.space_group_name_H-M   'P 1'
#
loop_
_entity.id
_entity.type
_entity.pdbx_description
1 polymer ?
#
loop_
_entity_poly.entity_id
_entity_poly.type
_entity_poly.pdbx_seq_one_letter_code
_entity_poly.pdbx_strand_id
1 'polypeptide(L)'
;MSNLQIVINLTEQQAEKLKTLHSPYINCDDIVAGKDQTASINVLEVIDDMEVNSYTLNPDGTYTKEQLNDFGQGWSLYAEEDGVEAQ
;
A
#
# COMPACT_ATOMS: atom_id res chain seq x y z
N MET A 1 11.23 14.59 -23.40
CA MET A 1 10.31 13.76 -22.58
C MET A 1 10.36 14.31 -21.17
N SER A 2 9.22 14.66 -20.60
CA SER A 2 9.11 15.08 -19.20
C SER A 2 8.99 13.84 -18.32
N ASN A 3 9.89 13.69 -17.35
CA ASN A 3 9.77 12.64 -16.34
C ASN A 3 8.70 13.03 -15.32
N LEU A 4 7.76 12.13 -15.06
CA LEU A 4 6.89 12.23 -13.89
C LEU A 4 7.67 11.70 -12.68
N GLN A 5 7.80 12.51 -11.64
CA GLN A 5 8.40 12.12 -10.37
C GLN A 5 7.35 12.23 -9.27
N ILE A 6 7.07 11.12 -8.60
CA ILE A 6 6.20 11.06 -7.43
C ILE A 6 7.12 10.99 -6.20
N VAL A 7 6.96 11.94 -5.27
CA VAL A 7 7.73 12.00 -4.01
C VAL A 7 6.75 11.86 -2.85
N ILE A 8 6.95 10.83 -2.04
CA ILE A 8 6.18 10.59 -0.81
C ILE A 8 7.09 10.93 0.37
N ASN A 9 6.68 11.88 1.21
CA ASN A 9 7.40 12.20 2.44
C ASN A 9 6.80 11.37 3.58
N LEU A 10 7.63 10.59 4.24
CA LEU A 10 7.26 9.75 5.38
C LEU A 10 7.91 10.30 6.65
N THR A 11 7.22 10.16 7.79
CA THR A 11 7.88 10.32 9.08
C THR A 11 8.82 9.14 9.36
N GLU A 12 9.74 9.32 10.30
CA GLU A 12 10.62 8.23 10.75
C GLU A 12 9.80 7.04 11.27
N GLN A 13 8.72 7.30 12.03
CA GLN A 13 7.85 6.25 12.57
C GLN A 13 7.13 5.47 11.48
N GLN A 14 6.60 6.16 10.45
CA GLN A 14 5.98 5.49 9.29
C GLN A 14 7.00 4.63 8.53
N ALA A 15 8.21 5.15 8.32
CA ALA A 15 9.28 4.42 7.64
C ALA A 15 9.72 3.17 8.44
N GLU A 16 9.86 3.27 9.75
CA GLU A 16 10.19 2.12 10.60
C GLU A 16 9.08 1.06 10.56
N LYS A 17 7.81 1.47 10.55
CA LYS A 17 6.71 0.51 10.45
C LYS A 17 6.72 -0.21 9.10
N LEU A 18 6.90 0.50 7.99
CA LEU A 18 6.94 -0.07 6.64
C LEU A 18 8.03 -1.14 6.48
N LYS A 19 9.19 -0.94 7.10
CA LYS A 19 10.30 -1.92 7.08
C LYS A 19 9.94 -3.26 7.74
N THR A 20 8.90 -3.30 8.56
CA THR A 20 8.44 -4.53 9.23
C THR A 20 7.46 -5.36 8.40
N LEU A 21 6.93 -4.80 7.29
CA LEU A 21 5.85 -5.42 6.52
C LEU A 21 6.40 -6.33 5.40
N HIS A 22 5.67 -7.39 5.09
CA HIS A 22 5.97 -8.27 3.96
C HIS A 22 5.44 -7.66 2.65
N SER A 23 6.35 -7.21 1.77
CA SER A 23 6.01 -6.63 0.45
C SER A 23 4.91 -5.56 0.48
N PRO A 24 5.09 -4.46 1.24
CA PRO A 24 4.04 -3.46 1.39
C PRO A 24 3.75 -2.71 0.08
N TYR A 25 2.47 -2.62 -0.28
CA TYR A 25 1.95 -1.74 -1.32
C TYR A 25 1.41 -0.47 -0.68
N ILE A 26 1.94 0.69 -1.08
CA ILE A 26 1.51 1.99 -0.57
C ILE A 26 0.48 2.58 -1.53
N ASN A 27 -0.76 2.72 -1.09
CA ASN A 27 -1.76 3.47 -1.83
C ASN A 27 -1.66 4.96 -1.50
N CYS A 28 -1.52 5.79 -2.54
CA CYS A 28 -1.37 7.24 -2.45
C CYS A 28 -2.65 8.02 -2.76
N ASP A 29 -3.78 7.33 -2.99
CA ASP A 29 -5.05 7.96 -3.40
C ASP A 29 -5.61 8.96 -2.37
N ASP A 30 -5.20 8.86 -1.10
CA ASP A 30 -5.66 9.70 0.02
C ASP A 30 -4.55 10.57 0.66
N ILE A 31 -3.47 10.90 -0.07
CA ILE A 31 -2.50 11.91 0.40
C ILE A 31 -3.17 13.30 0.30
N VAL A 32 -4.11 13.60 1.20
CA VAL A 32 -4.63 14.95 1.43
C VAL A 32 -3.63 15.69 2.32
N ALA A 33 -2.45 15.95 1.77
CA ALA A 33 -1.49 16.84 2.39
C ALA A 33 -1.76 18.27 1.91
N GLY A 34 -2.34 19.10 2.76
CA GLY A 34 -2.00 20.53 2.70
C GLY A 34 -0.47 20.64 2.69
N LYS A 35 0.08 21.58 1.91
CA LYS A 35 1.48 21.70 1.45
C LYS A 35 2.62 21.38 2.44
N ASP A 36 2.35 21.32 3.74
CA ASP A 36 3.29 21.17 4.85
C ASP A 36 2.89 20.10 5.89
N GLN A 37 1.92 19.21 5.61
CA GLN A 37 1.50 18.17 6.55
C GLN A 37 1.75 16.78 5.97
N THR A 38 2.52 15.96 6.69
CA THR A 38 2.56 14.51 6.41
C THR A 38 1.17 13.96 6.68
N ALA A 39 0.51 13.43 5.66
CA ALA A 39 -0.80 12.81 5.79
C ALA A 39 -0.65 11.36 6.30
N SER A 40 -1.75 10.80 6.78
CA SER A 40 -1.82 9.35 6.97
C SER A 40 -1.69 8.65 5.63
N ILE A 41 -1.03 7.49 5.61
CA ILE A 41 -0.89 6.67 4.41
C ILE A 41 -1.64 5.36 4.58
N ASN A 42 -2.22 4.87 3.47
CA ASN A 42 -2.83 3.55 3.44
C ASN A 42 -1.83 2.54 2.86
N VAL A 43 -1.61 1.45 3.57
CA VAL A 43 -0.66 0.40 3.20
C VAL A 43 -1.37 -0.93 3.16
N LEU A 44 -1.26 -1.62 2.04
CA LEU A 44 -1.70 -3.00 1.89
C LEU A 44 -0.49 -3.92 2.05
N GLU A 45 -0.59 -4.89 2.94
CA GLU A 45 0.39 -5.97 3.11
C GLU A 45 -0.26 -7.28 2.66
N VAL A 46 0.35 -7.91 1.66
CA VAL A 46 -0.04 -9.24 1.21
C VAL A 46 0.95 -10.23 1.81
N ILE A 47 0.52 -11.00 2.82
CA ILE A 47 1.40 -11.94 3.51
C ILE A 47 1.52 -13.21 2.68
N ASP A 48 0.38 -13.79 2.29
CA ASP A 48 0.27 -14.98 1.45
C ASP A 48 -1.07 -14.99 0.67
N ASP A 49 -1.46 -16.17 0.17
CA ASP A 49 -2.74 -16.39 -0.50
C ASP A 49 -3.95 -16.43 0.43
N MET A 50 -3.75 -16.38 1.75
CA MET A 50 -4.79 -16.49 2.76
C MET A 50 -4.93 -15.25 3.64
N GLU A 51 -3.95 -14.34 3.65
CA GLU A 51 -3.95 -13.17 4.53
C GLU A 51 -3.50 -11.87 3.83
N VAL A 52 -4.36 -10.85 3.95
CA VAL A 52 -4.12 -9.49 3.50
C VAL A 52 -4.47 -8.56 4.65
N ASN A 53 -3.54 -7.66 4.98
CA ASN A 53 -3.74 -6.63 5.97
C ASN A 53 -3.79 -5.26 5.29
N SER A 54 -4.77 -4.45 5.64
CA SER A 54 -4.84 -3.03 5.29
C SER A 54 -4.54 -2.19 6.52
N TYR A 55 -3.60 -1.27 6.40
CA TYR A 55 -3.17 -0.38 7.47
C TYR A 55 -3.45 1.07 7.09
N THR A 56 -3.93 1.85 8.05
CA THR A 56 -3.84 3.32 7.99
C THR A 56 -2.78 3.77 8.97
N LEU A 57 -1.65 4.26 8.46
CA LEU A 57 -0.51 4.70 9.27
C LEU A 57 -0.54 6.21 9.46
N ASN A 58 -0.76 6.66 10.70
CA ASN A 58 -0.72 8.07 11.06
C ASN A 58 0.73 8.58 11.14
N PRO A 59 0.96 9.89 11.00
CA PRO A 59 2.30 10.48 11.07
C PRO A 59 3.04 10.22 12.40
N ASP A 60 2.31 10.07 13.51
CA ASP A 60 2.84 9.80 14.84
C ASP A 60 3.24 8.32 15.07
N GLY A 61 3.04 7.47 14.05
CA GLY A 61 3.33 6.04 14.11
C GLY A 61 2.20 5.16 14.65
N THR A 62 1.10 5.75 15.12
CA THR A 62 -0.10 4.98 15.45
C THR A 62 -0.77 4.45 14.19
N TYR A 63 -1.50 3.34 14.30
CA TYR A 63 -2.19 2.76 13.16
C TYR A 63 -3.47 2.00 13.54
N THR A 64 -4.37 1.91 12.57
CA THR A 64 -5.45 0.92 12.54
C THR A 64 -5.11 -0.18 11.54
N LYS A 65 -5.61 -1.40 11.80
CA LYS A 65 -5.42 -2.56 10.93
C LYS A 65 -6.77 -3.22 10.67
N GLU A 66 -7.12 -3.38 9.41
CA GLU A 66 -8.17 -4.28 8.95
C GLU A 66 -7.50 -5.52 8.37
N GLN A 67 -7.96 -6.70 8.78
CA GLN A 67 -7.42 -7.97 8.31
C GLN A 67 -8.50 -8.71 7.56
N LEU A 68 -8.19 -9.09 6.32
CA LEU A 68 -8.93 -10.12 5.60
C LEU A 68 -8.13 -11.43 5.77
N ASN A 69 -8.83 -12.52 6.08
CA ASN A 69 -8.23 -13.85 6.18
C ASN A 69 -9.13 -14.92 5.54
N ASP A 70 -8.56 -16.11 5.34
CA ASP A 70 -9.27 -17.33 4.90
C ASP A 70 -9.88 -17.28 3.48
N PHE A 71 -9.30 -16.47 2.57
CA PHE A 71 -9.68 -16.47 1.16
C PHE A 71 -8.87 -17.52 0.37
N GLY A 72 -9.29 -18.79 0.43
CA GLY A 72 -8.55 -19.92 -0.15
C GLY A 72 -8.53 -20.05 -1.69
N GLN A 73 -8.46 -18.96 -2.46
CA GLN A 73 -8.47 -19.03 -3.94
C GLN A 73 -7.14 -18.67 -4.61
N GLY A 74 -6.12 -18.26 -3.85
CA GLY A 74 -4.85 -17.87 -4.45
C GLY A 74 -4.94 -16.61 -5.30
N TRP A 75 -3.81 -16.21 -5.88
CA TRP A 75 -3.73 -15.08 -6.80
C TRP A 75 -3.86 -15.59 -8.24
N SER A 76 -4.78 -14.99 -9.00
CA SER A 76 -4.82 -15.15 -10.45
C SER A 76 -4.07 -13.99 -11.10
N LEU A 77 -3.09 -14.30 -11.94
CA LEU A 77 -2.38 -13.29 -12.73
C LEU A 77 -3.13 -13.08 -14.04
N TYR A 78 -3.56 -11.84 -14.27
CA TYR A 78 -4.09 -11.41 -15.57
C TYR A 78 -3.05 -10.50 -16.21
N ALA A 79 -2.58 -10.86 -17.40
CA ALA A 79 -1.77 -10.00 -18.23
C ALA A 79 -2.64 -9.48 -19.38
N GLU A 80 -2.81 -8.16 -19.46
CA GLU A 80 -3.34 -7.50 -20.64
C GLU A 80 -2.17 -7.09 -21.53
N GLU A 81 -1.95 -7.80 -22.64
CA GLU A 81 -1.26 -7.23 -23.79
C GLU A 81 -2.34 -6.64 -24.71
N ASP A 82 -2.25 -5.34 -24.98
CA ASP A 82 -3.13 -4.63 -25.93
C ASP A 82 -4.65 -4.86 -25.73
N GLY A 83 -5.10 -4.95 -24.47
CA GLY A 83 -6.52 -5.06 -24.13
C GLY A 83 -7.15 -6.44 -24.40
N VAL A 84 -6.35 -7.50 -24.44
CA VAL A 84 -6.85 -8.88 -24.49
C VAL A 84 -6.32 -9.64 -23.27
N GLU A 85 -7.23 -10.10 -22.41
CA GLU A 85 -6.90 -11.03 -21.34
C GLU A 85 -6.41 -12.36 -21.94
N ALA A 86 -5.18 -12.76 -21.66
CA ALA A 86 -4.69 -14.10 -21.95
C ALA A 86 -5.18 -15.08 -20.85
N GLN A 87 -5.88 -16.15 -21.25
CA GLN A 87 -6.32 -17.26 -20.39
C GLN A 87 -5.25 -18.33 -20.22
#